data_AF-A0A7X5KPS0-F1
#
_entry.id   AF-A0A7X5KPS0-F1
#
_cell.length_a   1.000
_cell.length_b   1.000
_cell.length_c   1.000
_cell.angle_alpha   90.00
_cell.angle_beta   90.00
_cell.angle_gamma   90.00
#
_symmetry.space_group_name_H-M   'P 1'
#
loop_
_entity.id
_entity.type
_entity.pdbx_description
1 polymer ?
#
loop_
_entity_poly.entity_id
_entity_poly.type
_entity_poly.pdbx_seq_one_letter_code
_entity_poly.pdbx_strand_id
1 'polypeptide(L)'
;MITARIQFLQNSLTADLSQIPICLHDDLQHMGVLTPQDLILLDNARTLKIELYPADNRGERILDLIDKKTDTLGAVNRLCYSIRCMDASDKTRFFDSLKNGNYNTLSEVQQDVDKLREQRKIKNRQDEKCR
;
A
#
# COMPACT_ATOMS: atom_id res chain seq x y z
N MET A 1 -7.59 3.99 5.76
CA MET A 1 -6.70 3.40 4.72
C MET A 1 -7.31 3.63 3.32
N ILE A 2 -6.60 3.29 2.23
CA ILE A 2 -6.99 3.68 0.86
C ILE A 2 -7.79 2.57 0.16
N THR A 3 -8.90 2.94 -0.46
CA THR A 3 -9.69 2.10 -1.37
C THR A 3 -9.44 2.53 -2.80
N ALA A 4 -9.23 1.57 -3.71
CA ALA A 4 -9.12 1.83 -5.14
C ALA A 4 -10.41 1.41 -5.86
N ARG A 5 -10.94 2.31 -6.69
CA ARG A 5 -11.93 1.97 -7.72
C ARG A 5 -11.20 1.78 -9.03
N ILE A 6 -11.32 0.59 -9.60
CA ILE A 6 -10.60 0.16 -10.80
C ILE A 6 -11.64 -0.19 -11.86
N GLN A 7 -11.51 0.39 -13.04
CA GLN A 7 -12.38 0.11 -14.18
C GLN A 7 -11.55 -0.43 -15.34
N PHE A 8 -12.00 -1.56 -15.88
CA PHE A 8 -11.42 -2.19 -17.06
C PHE A 8 -12.56 -2.59 -18.01
N LEU A 9 -12.60 -1.95 -19.18
CA LEU A 9 -13.71 -2.09 -20.13
C LEU A 9 -15.08 -1.79 -19.46
N GLN A 10 -15.97 -2.78 -19.40
CA GLN A 10 -17.31 -2.67 -18.80
C GLN A 10 -17.33 -3.13 -17.33
N ASN A 11 -16.23 -3.71 -16.84
CA ASN A 11 -16.15 -4.23 -15.49
C ASN A 11 -15.60 -3.16 -14.54
N SER A 12 -16.08 -3.19 -13.29
CA SER A 12 -15.57 -2.34 -12.22
C SER A 12 -15.33 -3.13 -10.95
N LEU A 13 -14.21 -2.86 -10.31
CA LEU A 13 -13.79 -3.43 -9.04
C LEU A 13 -13.58 -2.30 -8.03
N THR A 14 -14.02 -2.52 -6.79
CA THR A 14 -13.64 -1.69 -5.65
C THR A 14 -12.82 -2.54 -4.70
N ALA A 15 -11.57 -2.18 -4.48
CA ALA A 15 -10.61 -2.97 -3.71
C ALA A 15 -10.06 -2.15 -2.53
N ASP A 16 -10.05 -2.74 -1.33
CA ASP A 16 -9.30 -2.21 -0.21
C ASP A 16 -7.81 -2.50 -0.43
N LEU A 17 -7.00 -1.45 -0.61
CA LEU A 17 -5.56 -1.62 -0.86
C LEU A 17 -4.80 -2.14 0.37
N SER A 18 -5.46 -2.25 1.53
CA SER A 18 -4.94 -2.92 2.72
C SER A 18 -4.95 -4.46 2.61
N GLN A 19 -5.60 -5.01 1.60
CA GLN A 19 -5.72 -6.46 1.42
C GLN A 19 -4.38 -7.12 1.09
N ILE A 20 -4.30 -8.44 1.30
CA ILE A 20 -3.11 -9.21 0.95
C ILE A 20 -2.87 -9.06 -0.56
N PRO A 21 -1.63 -8.83 -1.03
CA PRO A 21 -1.35 -8.59 -2.45
C PRO A 21 -1.89 -9.65 -3.41
N ILE A 22 -1.93 -10.91 -3.00
CA ILE A 22 -2.51 -11.97 -3.83
C ILE A 22 -4.01 -11.80 -4.06
N CYS A 23 -4.76 -11.28 -3.08
CA CYS A 23 -6.19 -11.04 -3.24
C CYS A 23 -6.45 -9.95 -4.29
N LEU A 24 -5.65 -8.87 -4.27
CA LEU A 24 -5.77 -7.83 -5.29
C LEU A 24 -5.40 -8.36 -6.69
N HIS A 25 -4.39 -9.23 -6.77
CA HIS A 25 -4.03 -9.90 -8.01
C HIS A 25 -5.20 -10.75 -8.55
N ASP A 26 -5.79 -11.58 -7.69
CA ASP A 26 -6.91 -12.44 -8.05
C ASP A 26 -8.12 -11.60 -8.48
N ASP A 27 -8.48 -10.54 -7.74
CA ASP A 27 -9.58 -9.64 -8.07
C ASP A 27 -9.39 -9.00 -9.46
N LEU A 28 -8.17 -8.56 -9.77
CA LEU A 28 -7.80 -7.98 -11.06
C LEU A 28 -7.93 -9.02 -12.18
N GLN A 29 -7.48 -10.26 -11.96
CA GLN A 29 -7.62 -11.35 -12.93
C GLN A 29 -9.09 -11.70 -13.20
N HIS A 30 -9.93 -11.77 -12.16
CA HIS A 30 -11.37 -12.02 -12.32
C HIS A 30 -12.06 -10.93 -13.16
N MET A 31 -11.54 -9.70 -13.11
CA MET A 31 -12.01 -8.58 -13.94
C MET A 31 -11.48 -8.63 -15.40
N GLY A 32 -10.52 -9.50 -15.70
CA GLY A 32 -9.89 -9.66 -17.01
C GLY A 32 -8.53 -8.96 -17.17
N VAL A 33 -7.94 -8.49 -16.07
CA VAL A 33 -6.65 -7.77 -16.08
C VAL A 33 -5.52 -8.76 -15.82
N LEU A 34 -4.72 -9.02 -16.85
CA LEU A 34 -3.60 -9.97 -16.77
C LEU A 34 -2.28 -9.33 -16.33
N THR A 35 -2.17 -8.01 -16.43
CA THR A 35 -0.97 -7.28 -16.02
C THR A 35 -0.79 -7.38 -14.51
N PRO A 36 0.38 -7.80 -14.00
CA PRO A 36 0.65 -7.79 -12.57
C PRO A 36 0.47 -6.39 -11.99
N GLN A 37 -0.17 -6.28 -10.82
CA GLN A 37 -0.43 -5.01 -10.13
C GLN A 37 0.81 -4.13 -9.93
N ASP A 38 1.99 -4.76 -9.84
CA ASP A 38 3.28 -4.08 -9.69
C ASP A 38 3.77 -3.33 -10.91
N LEU A 39 3.18 -3.63 -12.08
CA LEU A 39 3.47 -2.98 -13.35
C LEU A 39 2.34 -2.04 -13.79
N ILE A 40 1.24 -2.00 -13.04
CA ILE A 40 0.12 -1.11 -13.33
C ILE A 40 0.39 0.25 -12.69
N LEU A 41 0.83 1.22 -13.49
CA LEU A 41 0.88 2.62 -13.07
C LEU A 41 -0.51 3.10 -12.66
N LEU A 42 -0.58 4.01 -11.69
CA LEU A 42 -1.86 4.59 -11.26
C LEU A 42 -2.46 5.49 -12.35
N ASP A 43 -1.61 6.21 -13.10
CA ASP A 43 -1.98 6.93 -14.32
C ASP A 43 -1.94 6.01 -15.55
N ASN A 44 -2.83 5.02 -15.58
CA ASN A 44 -2.97 4.08 -16.70
C ASN A 44 -4.25 4.35 -17.52
N ALA A 45 -4.51 5.63 -17.81
CA ALA A 45 -5.77 6.09 -18.39
C ALA A 45 -6.15 5.43 -19.73
N ARG A 46 -5.19 4.82 -20.45
CA ARG A 46 -5.46 4.14 -21.74
C ARG A 46 -6.05 2.75 -21.60
N THR A 47 -5.90 2.11 -20.43
CA THR A 47 -6.24 0.69 -20.26
C THR A 47 -7.02 0.44 -18.97
N LEU A 48 -6.59 1.00 -17.84
CA LEU A 48 -7.25 0.86 -16.54
C LEU A 48 -7.46 2.22 -15.91
N LYS A 49 -8.72 2.58 -15.69
CA LYS A 49 -9.01 3.79 -14.92
C LYS A 49 -8.94 3.45 -13.43
N ILE A 50 -8.01 4.08 -12.72
CA ILE A 50 -7.79 3.86 -11.28
C ILE A 50 -8.06 5.16 -10.54
N GLU A 51 -8.98 5.11 -9.59
CA GLU A 51 -9.31 6.21 -8.70
C GLU A 51 -9.04 5.76 -7.26
N LEU A 52 -8.31 6.58 -6.49
CA LEU A 52 -7.95 6.28 -5.11
C LEU A 52 -8.78 7.15 -4.17
N TYR A 53 -9.36 6.53 -3.16
CA TYR A 53 -10.20 7.16 -2.16
C TYR A 53 -9.66 6.87 -0.76
N PRO A 54 -9.24 7.88 0.00
CA PRO A 54 -8.84 7.69 1.39
C PRO A 54 -10.08 7.52 2.27
N ALA A 55 -10.07 6.55 3.18
CA ALA A 55 -11.16 6.36 4.13
C ALA A 55 -11.06 7.26 5.38
N ASP A 56 -9.89 7.83 5.65
CA ASP A 56 -9.58 8.62 6.84
C ASP A 56 -8.40 9.57 6.59
N ASN A 57 -8.17 10.51 7.52
CA ASN A 57 -7.05 11.47 7.47
C ASN A 57 -5.68 10.78 7.32
N ARG A 58 -5.55 9.55 7.83
CA ARG A 58 -4.34 8.75 7.67
C ARG A 58 -4.14 8.31 6.22
N GLY A 59 -5.21 7.85 5.58
CA GLY A 59 -5.24 7.56 4.16
C GLY A 59 -4.96 8.78 3.29
N GLU A 60 -5.47 9.95 3.66
CA GLU A 60 -5.20 11.21 2.95
C GLU A 60 -3.69 11.52 2.95
N ARG A 61 -3.04 11.44 4.12
CA ARG A 61 -1.59 11.69 4.23
C ARG A 61 -0.75 10.70 3.43
N ILE A 62 -1.17 9.45 3.31
CA ILE A 62 -0.50 8.47 2.45
C ILE A 62 -0.73 8.84 0.98
N LEU A 63 -1.94 9.26 0.63
CA LEU A 63 -2.31 9.65 -0.73
C LEU A 63 -1.52 10.88 -1.20
N ASP A 64 -1.19 11.82 -0.31
CA ASP A 64 -0.36 12.99 -0.62
C ASP A 64 1.07 12.62 -1.07
N LEU A 65 1.56 11.44 -0.71
CA LEU A 65 2.89 10.94 -1.06
C LEU A 65 2.92 10.15 -2.37
N ILE A 66 1.74 9.87 -2.95
CA ILE A 66 1.60 9.07 -4.16
C ILE A 66 1.76 9.97 -5.38
N ASP A 67 2.77 9.67 -6.19
CA ASP A 67 2.88 10.21 -7.54
C ASP A 67 2.22 9.25 -8.53
N LYS A 68 1.02 9.60 -8.99
CA LYS A 68 0.25 8.75 -9.91
C LYS A 68 0.99 8.42 -11.21
N LYS A 69 1.95 9.23 -11.63
CA LYS A 69 2.70 9.02 -12.88
C LYS A 69 3.80 7.98 -12.76
N THR A 70 4.32 7.77 -11.55
CA THR A 70 5.49 6.92 -11.32
C THR A 70 5.18 5.73 -10.41
N ASP A 71 4.23 5.90 -9.48
CA ASP A 71 3.81 4.84 -8.58
C ASP A 71 2.83 3.86 -9.23
N THR A 72 2.91 2.62 -8.75
CA THR A 72 2.09 1.52 -9.24
C THR A 72 1.03 1.12 -8.21
N LEU A 73 -0.07 0.56 -8.70
CA LEU A 73 -1.14 0.02 -7.87
C LEU A 73 -0.61 -0.99 -6.83
N GLY A 74 0.31 -1.85 -7.26
CA GLY A 74 0.96 -2.83 -6.40
C GLY A 74 1.86 -2.21 -5.32
N ALA A 75 2.54 -1.09 -5.60
CA ALA A 75 3.32 -0.38 -4.60
C ALA A 75 2.42 0.20 -3.49
N VAL A 76 1.31 0.84 -3.85
CA VAL A 76 0.34 1.38 -2.88
C VAL A 76 -0.31 0.26 -2.06
N ASN A 77 -0.68 -0.85 -2.72
CA ASN A 77 -1.23 -2.02 -2.03
C ASN A 77 -0.24 -2.62 -1.03
N ARG A 78 1.04 -2.82 -1.41
CA ARG A 78 2.08 -3.30 -0.50
C ARG A 78 2.27 -2.40 0.72
N LEU A 79 2.27 -1.09 0.52
CA LEU A 79 2.42 -0.14 1.61
C LEU A 79 1.24 -0.25 2.59
N CYS A 80 0.01 -0.14 2.07
CA CYS A 80 -1.20 -0.23 2.88
C CYS A 80 -1.28 -1.58 3.62
N TYR A 81 -0.96 -2.68 2.94
CA TYR A 81 -0.88 -4.00 3.56
C TYR A 81 0.16 -4.07 4.68
N SER A 82 1.36 -3.52 4.45
CA SER A 82 2.43 -3.50 5.45
C SER A 82 2.03 -2.69 6.68
N ILE A 83 1.42 -1.52 6.49
CA ILE A 83 0.85 -0.71 7.58
C ILE A 83 -0.22 -1.49 8.32
N ARG A 84 -1.13 -2.21 7.61
CA ARG A 84 -2.15 -3.06 8.25
C ARG A 84 -1.52 -4.07 9.22
N CYS A 85 -0.41 -4.67 8.82
CA CYS A 85 0.32 -5.71 9.57
C CYS A 85 1.20 -5.17 10.71
N MET A 86 1.32 -3.85 10.86
CA MET A 86 2.04 -3.27 12.00
C MET A 86 1.25 -3.44 13.31
N ASP A 87 1.99 -3.64 14.41
CA ASP A 87 1.45 -3.53 15.76
C ASP A 87 1.15 -2.07 16.11
N ALA A 88 0.54 -1.85 17.28
CA ALA A 88 0.12 -0.52 17.71
C ALA A 88 1.31 0.45 17.91
N SER A 89 2.46 -0.05 18.38
CA SER A 89 3.65 0.77 18.63
C SER A 89 4.25 1.27 17.31
N ASP A 90 4.45 0.37 16.35
CA ASP A 90 5.04 0.72 15.06
C ASP A 90 4.08 1.57 14.22
N LYS A 91 2.76 1.30 14.28
CA LYS A 91 1.75 2.20 13.68
C LYS A 91 1.85 3.62 14.24
N THR A 92 1.99 3.75 15.55
CA THR A 92 2.08 5.08 16.19
C THR A 92 3.32 5.82 15.72
N ARG A 93 4.50 5.18 15.80
CA ARG A 93 5.77 5.75 15.32
C ARG A 93 5.70 6.15 13.85
N PHE A 94 5.15 5.28 13.01
CA PHE A 94 4.96 5.53 11.59
C PHE A 94 4.11 6.78 11.34
N PHE A 95 2.93 6.86 11.95
CA PHE A 95 2.03 7.99 11.72
C PHE A 95 2.52 9.29 12.34
N ASP A 96 3.34 9.24 13.39
CA ASP A 96 4.00 10.43 13.93
C ASP A 96 5.09 10.95 12.96
N SER A 97 5.92 10.06 12.41
CA SER A 97 6.88 10.40 11.35
C SER A 97 6.18 10.99 10.11
N LEU A 98 5.05 10.39 9.72
CA LEU A 98 4.26 10.87 8.58
C LEU A 98 3.69 12.28 8.82
N LYS A 99 3.18 12.56 10.03
CA LYS A 99 2.68 13.89 10.40
C LYS A 99 3.77 14.96 10.45
N ASN A 100 4.98 14.57 10.85
CA ASN A 100 6.13 15.48 10.93
C ASN A 100 6.72 15.80 9.55
N GLY A 101 6.23 15.20 8.46
CA GLY A 101 6.72 15.45 7.11
C GLY A 101 8.05 14.75 6.81
N ASN A 102 8.34 13.63 7.49
CA ASN A 102 9.59 12.90 7.32
C ASN A 102 9.71 12.16 5.98
N TYR A 103 8.65 12.14 5.17
CA TYR A 103 8.60 11.47 3.89
C TYR A 103 8.05 12.41 2.82
N ASN A 104 8.65 12.35 1.63
CA ASN A 104 8.23 13.10 0.46
C ASN A 104 7.70 12.20 -0.66
N THR A 105 8.04 10.91 -0.63
CA THR A 105 7.66 9.96 -1.69
C THR A 105 7.20 8.62 -1.12
N LEU A 106 6.37 7.90 -1.89
CA LEU A 106 5.92 6.55 -1.56
C LEU A 106 7.10 5.58 -1.30
N SER A 107 8.19 5.72 -2.07
CA SER A 107 9.37 4.86 -1.96
C SER A 107 10.09 5.02 -0.61
N GLU A 108 10.27 6.25 -0.14
CA GLU A 108 10.89 6.54 1.16
C GLU A 108 10.08 5.90 2.30
N VAL A 109 8.76 6.06 2.25
CA VAL A 109 7.84 5.44 3.21
C VAL A 109 7.97 3.93 3.19
N GLN A 110 7.96 3.32 2.00
CA GLN A 110 8.04 1.88 1.86
C GLN A 110 9.35 1.33 2.45
N GLN A 111 10.48 1.99 2.22
CA GLN A 111 11.77 1.60 2.80
C GLN A 111 11.77 1.66 4.33
N ASP A 112 11.15 2.68 4.93
CA ASP A 112 11.09 2.81 6.38
C ASP A 112 10.16 1.76 7.01
N VAL A 113 9.02 1.50 6.39
CA VAL A 113 8.09 0.44 6.78
C VAL A 113 8.77 -0.94 6.74
N ASP A 114 9.55 -1.21 5.70
CA ASP A 114 10.31 -2.46 5.59
C ASP A 114 11.41 -2.56 6.66
N LYS A 115 12.10 -1.46 6.99
CA LYS A 115 13.07 -1.42 8.10
C LYS A 115 12.42 -1.74 9.44
N LEU A 116 11.27 -1.13 9.76
CA LEU A 116 10.54 -1.39 11.00
C LEU A 116 10.15 -2.87 11.10
N ARG A 117 9.71 -3.46 9.98
CA ARG A 117 9.34 -4.87 9.90
C ARG A 117 10.54 -5.80 10.12
N GLU A 118 11.69 -5.51 9.54
CA GLU A 118 12.92 -6.29 9.76
C GLU A 118 13.44 -6.17 11.20
N GLN A 119 13.42 -4.96 11.79
CA GLN A 119 13.77 -4.76 13.19
C GLN A 119 12.90 -5.61 14.13
N ARG A 120 11.59 -5.71 13.85
CA ARG A 120 10.68 -6.56 14.62
C ARG A 120 11.04 -8.04 14.50
N LYS A 121 11.33 -8.54 13.29
CA LYS A 121 11.76 -9.93 13.09
C LYS A 121 13.01 -10.26 13.90
N ILE A 122 13.97 -9.34 13.95
CA ILE A 122 15.20 -9.51 14.74
C ILE A 122 14.86 -9.58 16.23
N LYS A 123 14.05 -8.66 16.74
CA LYS A 123 13.64 -8.63 18.15
C LYS A 123 12.92 -9.92 18.55
N ASN A 124 11.94 -10.37 17.76
CA ASN A 124 11.19 -11.59 18.06
C ASN A 124 12.10 -12.83 18.10
N ARG A 125 13.08 -12.93 17.19
CA ARG A 125 14.08 -14.02 17.22
C ARG A 125 15.00 -13.97 18.43
N GLN A 126 15.29 -12.79 18.97
CA GLN A 126 16.08 -12.64 20.20
C GLN A 126 15.26 -13.09 21.42
N ASP A 127 13.99 -12.67 21.49
CA ASP A 127 13.08 -13.03 22.57
C ASP A 127 12.80 -14.55 22.63
N GLU A 128 12.76 -15.23 21.47
CA GLU A 128 12.65 -16.70 21.36
C GLU A 128 13.91 -17.44 21.81
N LYS A 129 15.11 -16.85 21.61
CA LYS A 129 16.38 -17.45 22.07
C LYS A 129 16.65 -17.26 23.56
N CYS A 130 15.99 -16.29 24.19
CA CYS A 130 16.12 -16.00 25.62
C CYS A 130 15.04 -16.69 26.48
N ARG A 131 14.15 -17.49 25.87
CA ARG A 131 13.16 -18.35 26.55
C ARG A 131 13.59 -19.81 26.50
#